data_AF-A0A384DLE3-F1
#
_entry.id   AF-A0A384DLE3-F1
#
_cell.length_a   1.000
_cell.length_b   1.000
_cell.length_c   1.000
_cell.angle_alpha   90.00
_cell.angle_beta   90.00
_cell.angle_gamma   90.00
#
_symmetry.space_group_name_H-M   'P 1'
#
loop_
_entity.id
_entity.type
_entity.pdbx_description
1 polymer ?
#
loop_
_entity_poly.entity_id
_entity_poly.type
_entity_poly.pdbx_seq_one_letter_code
_entity_poly.pdbx_strand_id
1 'polypeptide(L)'
;MDQELDTTVKVLLHKAGESNTFIREDVDKALRAMVSHVTPARAIVSLINGGQSHLHIAVRRCTAQHLSDVVEFMEPERILSGTKDMADRILPAAAKFAQDSSQETR
;
A
#
# COMPACT_ATOMS: atom_id res chain seq x y z
N MET A 1 -11.12 -3.56 -15.15
CA MET A 1 -10.86 -2.53 -14.12
C MET A 1 -10.12 -3.08 -12.91
N ASP A 2 -10.63 -4.07 -12.16
CA ASP A 2 -9.92 -4.54 -10.94
C ASP A 2 -8.53 -5.13 -11.21
N GLN A 3 -8.39 -5.97 -12.24
CA GLN A 3 -7.11 -6.57 -12.63
C GLN A 3 -6.10 -5.55 -13.19
N GLU A 4 -6.59 -4.49 -13.83
CA GLU A 4 -5.76 -3.41 -14.37
C GLU A 4 -5.19 -2.55 -13.24
N LEU A 5 -6.00 -2.29 -12.20
CA LEU A 5 -5.56 -1.63 -10.97
C LEU A 5 -4.45 -2.44 -10.28
N ASP A 6 -4.68 -3.74 -10.05
CA ASP A 6 -3.69 -4.62 -9.41
C ASP A 6 -2.36 -4.62 -10.19
N THR A 7 -2.44 -4.70 -11.52
CA THR A 7 -1.27 -4.67 -12.41
C THR A 7 -0.54 -3.33 -12.32
N THR A 8 -1.28 -2.22 -12.35
CA THR A 8 -0.73 -0.86 -12.30
C THR A 8 -0.03 -0.61 -10.96
N VAL A 9 -0.69 -0.95 -9.85
CA VAL A 9 -0.12 -0.84 -8.50
C VAL A 9 1.18 -1.62 -8.39
N LYS A 10 1.18 -2.87 -8.85
CA LYS A 10 2.38 -3.71 -8.82
C LYS A 10 3.53 -3.10 -9.62
N VAL A 11 3.26 -2.58 -10.82
CA VAL A 11 4.28 -1.93 -11.65
C VAL A 11 4.84 -0.69 -10.96
N LEU A 12 3.97 0.19 -10.43
CA LEU A 12 4.37 1.39 -9.71
C LEU A 12 5.21 1.04 -8.46
N LEU A 13 4.76 0.08 -7.66
CA LEU A 13 5.50 -0.39 -6.49
C LEU A 13 6.87 -0.95 -6.86
N HIS A 14 6.99 -1.73 -7.94
CA HIS A 14 8.30 -2.18 -8.42
C HIS A 14 9.20 -1.00 -8.84
N LYS A 15 8.63 0.04 -9.47
CA LYS A 15 9.36 1.27 -9.83
C LYS A 15 9.84 2.07 -8.62
N ALA A 16 9.13 2.02 -7.48
CA ALA A 16 9.62 2.59 -6.21
C ALA A 16 10.96 1.98 -5.77
N GLY A 17 11.27 0.76 -6.22
CA GLY A 17 12.53 0.08 -5.95
C GLY A 17 13.74 0.66 -6.70
N GLU A 18 13.54 1.41 -7.77
CA GLU A 18 14.63 1.94 -8.60
C GLU A 18 15.41 3.04 -7.89
N SER A 19 16.68 3.26 -8.21
CA SER A 19 17.54 4.25 -7.51
C SER A 19 17.27 5.72 -7.87
N ASN A 20 16.49 5.97 -8.92
CA ASN A 20 16.24 7.32 -9.41
C ASN A 20 15.19 8.03 -8.55
N THR A 21 15.58 9.15 -7.94
CA THR A 21 14.72 9.94 -7.04
C THR A 21 13.49 10.51 -7.76
N PHE A 22 13.62 10.99 -9.00
CA PHE A 22 12.49 11.51 -9.77
C PHE A 22 11.44 10.43 -10.05
N ILE A 23 11.90 9.21 -10.38
CA ILE A 23 11.00 8.07 -10.58
C ILE A 23 10.27 7.73 -9.28
N ARG A 24 10.98 7.71 -8.15
CA ARG A 24 10.36 7.44 -6.83
C ARG A 24 9.31 8.50 -6.46
N GLU A 25 9.60 9.77 -6.68
CA GLU A 25 8.67 10.87 -6.42
C GLU A 25 7.42 10.78 -7.30
N ASP A 26 7.56 10.44 -8.58
CA ASP A 26 6.42 10.30 -9.47
C ASP A 26 5.59 9.04 -9.17
N VAL A 27 6.23 7.97 -8.72
CA VAL A 27 5.52 6.80 -8.18
C VAL A 27 4.70 7.16 -6.94
N ASP A 28 5.27 7.92 -6.00
CA ASP A 28 4.58 8.36 -4.79
C ASP A 28 3.34 9.20 -5.14
N LYS A 29 3.48 10.17 -6.05
CA LYS A 29 2.36 10.98 -6.55
C LYS A 29 1.29 10.12 -7.22
N ALA A 30 1.69 9.15 -8.05
CA ALA A 30 0.75 8.29 -8.77
C ALA A 30 -0.03 7.38 -7.81
N LEU A 31 0.64 6.75 -6.84
CA LEU A 31 0.00 5.90 -5.85
C LEU A 31 -0.89 6.72 -4.91
N ARG A 32 -0.45 7.90 -4.47
CA ARG A 32 -1.27 8.84 -3.68
C ARG A 32 -2.53 9.27 -4.44
N ALA A 33 -2.40 9.63 -5.72
CA ALA A 33 -3.56 9.97 -6.54
C ALA A 33 -4.51 8.78 -6.70
N MET A 34 -3.97 7.58 -6.91
CA MET A 34 -4.76 6.36 -7.03
C MET A 34 -5.57 6.07 -5.76
N VAL A 35 -4.97 6.12 -4.57
CA VAL A 35 -5.69 5.84 -3.31
C VAL A 35 -6.85 6.81 -3.07
N SER A 36 -6.77 8.04 -3.58
CA SER A 36 -7.87 9.02 -3.51
C SER A 36 -9.03 8.77 -4.47
N HIS A 37 -8.85 7.97 -5.53
CA HIS A 37 -9.84 7.80 -6.60
C HIS A 37 -10.45 6.39 -6.68
N VAL A 38 -9.91 5.42 -5.94
CA VAL A 38 -10.46 4.06 -5.86
C VAL A 38 -11.11 3.80 -4.50
N THR A 39 -11.89 2.73 -4.38
CA THR A 39 -12.46 2.36 -3.08
C THR A 39 -11.34 1.92 -2.12
N PRO A 40 -11.44 2.23 -0.81
CA PRO A 40 -10.40 1.85 0.15
C PRO A 40 -10.12 0.34 0.17
N ALA A 41 -11.16 -0.48 0.07
CA ALA A 41 -11.03 -1.94 0.00
C ALA A 41 -10.17 -2.40 -1.20
N ARG A 42 -10.34 -1.79 -2.37
CA ARG A 42 -9.52 -2.10 -3.56
C ARG A 42 -8.10 -1.59 -3.42
N ALA A 43 -7.89 -0.40 -2.88
CA ALA A 43 -6.56 0.13 -2.60
C ALA A 43 -5.77 -0.81 -1.67
N ILE A 44 -6.37 -1.20 -0.54
CA ILE A 44 -5.77 -2.11 0.45
C ILE A 44 -5.34 -3.43 -0.19
N VAL A 45 -6.25 -4.10 -0.91
CA VAL A 45 -5.96 -5.39 -1.54
C VAL A 45 -4.86 -5.26 -2.58
N SER A 46 -4.91 -4.24 -3.42
CA SER A 46 -3.92 -4.02 -4.49
C SER A 46 -2.53 -3.74 -3.92
N LEU A 47 -2.43 -2.87 -2.90
CA LEU A 47 -1.17 -2.50 -2.25
C LEU A 47 -0.54 -3.71 -1.53
N ILE A 48 -1.32 -4.42 -0.71
CA ILE A 48 -0.82 -5.60 0.04
C ILE A 48 -0.30 -6.66 -0.92
N ASN A 49 -1.08 -7.01 -1.94
CA ASN A 49 -0.69 -8.02 -2.93
C ASN A 49 0.50 -7.56 -3.79
N GLY A 50 0.61 -6.25 -4.03
CA GLY A 50 1.62 -5.66 -4.90
C GLY A 50 3.01 -5.55 -4.26
N GLY A 51 3.13 -5.29 -2.96
CA GLY A 51 4.44 -4.94 -2.39
C GLY A 51 4.75 -5.36 -0.95
N GLN A 52 3.79 -5.87 -0.17
CA GLN A 52 4.02 -6.19 1.25
C GLN A 52 5.17 -7.19 1.48
N SER A 53 5.29 -8.18 0.59
CA SER A 53 6.30 -9.25 0.70
C SER A 53 7.45 -9.09 -0.30
N HIS A 54 7.63 -7.89 -0.88
CA HIS A 54 8.67 -7.66 -1.87
C HIS A 54 10.07 -7.68 -1.23
N LEU A 55 11.08 -8.21 -1.94
CA LEU A 55 12.44 -8.33 -1.40
C LEU A 55 13.13 -6.98 -1.19
N HIS A 56 12.82 -6.02 -2.05
CA HIS A 56 13.41 -4.68 -2.00
C HIS A 56 12.75 -3.78 -0.94
N ILE A 57 13.56 -3.20 -0.05
CA ILE A 57 13.10 -2.39 1.10
C ILE A 57 12.26 -1.19 0.66
N ALA A 58 12.70 -0.45 -0.36
CA ALA A 58 11.98 0.74 -0.82
C ALA A 58 10.55 0.42 -1.31
N VAL A 59 10.33 -0.78 -1.84
CA VAL A 59 9.00 -1.23 -2.28
C VAL A 59 8.11 -1.50 -1.08
N ARG A 60 8.64 -2.18 -0.04
CA ARG A 60 7.89 -2.43 1.20
C ARG A 60 7.58 -1.14 1.94
N ARG A 61 8.54 -0.22 2.05
CA ARG A 61 8.32 1.14 2.59
C ARG A 61 7.22 1.88 1.85
N CYS A 62 7.30 1.95 0.53
CA CYS A 62 6.30 2.64 -0.30
C CYS A 62 4.91 2.01 -0.13
N THR A 63 4.85 0.67 -0.05
CA THR A 63 3.60 -0.05 0.24
C THR A 63 3.04 0.31 1.62
N ALA A 64 3.87 0.33 2.66
CA ALA A 64 3.46 0.67 4.02
C ALA A 64 2.96 2.12 4.11
N GLN A 65 3.66 3.07 3.49
CA GLN A 65 3.26 4.48 3.43
C GLN A 65 1.87 4.64 2.83
N HIS A 66 1.63 4.11 1.64
CA HIS A 66 0.34 4.29 0.98
C HIS A 66 -0.78 3.45 1.60
N LEU A 67 -0.44 2.35 2.30
CA LEU A 67 -1.41 1.66 3.12
C LEU A 67 -1.83 2.52 4.33
N SER A 68 -0.88 3.25 4.94
CA SER A 68 -1.18 4.25 5.98
C SER A 68 -2.08 5.35 5.44
N ASP A 69 -1.76 5.91 4.27
CA ASP A 69 -2.58 6.95 3.64
C ASP A 69 -4.05 6.51 3.46
N VAL A 70 -4.28 5.23 3.08
CA VAL A 70 -5.65 4.67 2.95
C VAL A 70 -6.32 4.53 4.32
N VAL A 71 -5.60 4.05 5.33
CA VAL A 71 -6.13 3.87 6.69
C VAL A 71 -6.46 5.22 7.34
N GLU A 72 -5.62 6.24 7.16
CA GLU A 72 -5.85 7.60 7.66
C GLU A 72 -7.04 8.28 6.98
N PHE A 73 -7.29 7.96 5.71
CA PHE A 73 -8.48 8.45 4.99
C PHE A 73 -9.77 7.74 5.45
N MET A 74 -9.67 6.60 6.13
CA MET A 74 -10.81 5.85 6.63
C MET A 74 -11.14 6.22 8.08
N GLU A 75 -12.41 6.39 8.39
CA GLU A 75 -12.87 6.47 9.78
C GLU A 75 -12.57 5.13 10.51
N PRO A 76 -12.02 5.14 11.73
CA PRO A 76 -11.69 3.93 12.49
C PRO A 76 -12.87 2.94 12.61
N GLU A 77 -14.09 3.47 12.75
CA GLU A 77 -15.30 2.66 12.80
C GLU A 77 -15.52 1.90 11.50
N ARG A 78 -15.18 2.45 10.33
CA ARG A 78 -15.33 1.74 9.05
C ARG A 78 -14.36 0.59 8.92
N ILE A 79 -13.17 0.69 9.53
CA ILE A 79 -12.18 -0.39 9.56
C ILE A 79 -12.64 -1.52 10.48
N LEU A 80 -13.19 -1.17 11.66
CA LEU A 80 -13.48 -2.11 12.73
C LEU A 80 -14.92 -2.65 12.74
N SER A 81 -15.88 -1.89 12.21
CA SER A 81 -17.30 -2.26 12.15
C SER A 81 -17.77 -2.64 10.74
N GLY A 82 -17.06 -2.21 9.70
CA GLY A 82 -17.38 -2.47 8.30
C GLY A 82 -16.73 -3.75 7.81
N THR A 83 -17.52 -4.81 7.60
CA THR A 83 -17.15 -6.08 6.94
C THR A 83 -15.82 -6.68 7.44
N LYS A 84 -15.92 -7.73 8.26
CA LYS A 84 -14.84 -8.59 8.78
C LYS A 84 -13.58 -8.69 7.87
N ASP A 85 -13.78 -8.72 6.55
CA ASP A 85 -12.76 -8.74 5.51
C ASP A 85 -11.71 -7.61 5.53
N MET A 86 -12.03 -6.37 5.94
CA MET A 86 -11.03 -5.28 5.89
C MET A 86 -10.01 -5.35 7.04
N ALA A 87 -10.49 -5.52 8.27
CA ALA A 87 -9.63 -5.72 9.43
C ALA A 87 -8.75 -6.98 9.28
N ASP A 88 -9.31 -8.06 8.73
CA ASP A 88 -8.61 -9.31 8.43
C ASP A 88 -7.46 -9.15 7.42
N ARG A 89 -7.46 -8.06 6.64
CA ARG A 89 -6.37 -7.73 5.69
C ARG A 89 -5.38 -6.72 6.27
N ILE A 90 -5.89 -5.65 6.88
CA ILE A 90 -5.05 -4.55 7.39
C ILE A 90 -4.23 -5.02 8.59
N LEU A 91 -4.82 -5.72 9.56
CA LEU A 91 -4.12 -6.05 10.81
C LEU A 91 -2.91 -6.98 10.58
N PRO A 92 -3.01 -8.08 9.81
CA PRO A 92 -1.83 -8.88 9.48
C PRO A 92 -0.79 -8.09 8.67
N ALA A 93 -1.24 -7.16 7.82
CA ALA A 93 -0.35 -6.34 7.03
C ALA A 93 0.46 -5.34 7.86
N ALA A 94 -0.23 -4.61 8.73
CA ALA A 94 0.37 -3.70 9.70
C ALA A 94 1.33 -4.44 10.64
N ALA A 95 0.93 -5.61 11.16
CA ALA A 95 1.79 -6.43 12.02
C ALA A 95 3.08 -6.86 11.30
N LYS A 96 3.02 -7.16 10.00
CA LYS A 96 4.20 -7.51 9.19
C LYS A 96 5.11 -6.30 8.96
N PHE A 97 4.55 -5.13 8.64
CA PHE A 97 5.35 -3.91 8.47
C PHE A 97 5.98 -3.43 9.78
N ALA A 98 5.25 -3.51 10.90
CA ALA A 98 5.79 -3.20 12.23
C ALA A 98 6.95 -4.12 12.64
N GLN A 99 7.05 -5.32 12.05
CA GLN A 99 8.15 -6.27 12.25
C GLN A 99 9.15 -6.26 11.09
N ASP A 100 9.09 -5.29 10.17
CA ASP A 100 10.01 -5.23 9.04
C ASP A 100 11.45 -5.05 9.52
N SER A 101 12.40 -5.65 8.79
CA SER A 101 13.84 -5.43 8.99
C SER A 101 14.26 -3.96 8.90
N SER A 102 13.60 -3.17 8.05
CA SER A 102 13.92 -1.77 7.83
C SER A 102 13.24 -0.86 8.85
N GLN A 103 14.00 0.02 9.49
CA GLN A 103 13.44 1.03 10.39
C GLN A 103 12.52 2.02 9.66
N GLU A 104 12.77 2.31 8.38
CA GLU A 104 11.90 3.22 7.61
C GLU A 104 10.55 2.61 7.26
N THR A 105 10.44 1.28 7.27
CA THR A 105 9.21 0.55 6.96
C THR A 105 8.38 0.24 8.21
N ARG A 106 9.04 0.13 9.36
CA ARG A 106 8.38 0.00 10.67
C ARG A 106 7.78 1.33 11.10
#